data_AF-G2I7G7-F1
#
_entry.id   AF-G2I7G7-F1
#
_cell.length_a   1.000
_cell.length_b   1.000
_cell.length_c   1.000
_cell.angle_alpha   90.00
_cell.angle_beta   90.00
_cell.angle_gamma   90.00
#
_symmetry.space_group_name_H-M   'P 1'
#
loop_
_entity.id
_entity.type
_entity.pdbx_description
1 polymer ?
#
loop_
_entity_poly.entity_id
_entity_poly.type
_entity_poly.pdbx_seq_one_letter_code
_entity_poly.pdbx_strand_id
1 'polypeptide(L)' 'MDTPVTEFPEYASIAEITARFGISRGTQYRLITDGKIEAVKVGSATRIITATVEKYFTSLPRLKAATR' A
#
# COMPACT_ATOMS: atom_id res chain seq x y z
N MET A 1 -23.83 -19.52 -4.57
CA MET A 1 -22.41 -19.64 -4.23
C MET A 1 -21.85 -18.24 -4.27
N ASP A 2 -22.00 -17.49 -3.18
CA ASP A 2 -21.43 -16.16 -3.06
C ASP A 2 -20.37 -16.25 -1.98
N THR A 3 -19.14 -16.49 -2.40
CA THR A 3 -17.99 -16.33 -1.51
C THR A 3 -17.99 -14.87 -1.07
N PRO A 4 -17.97 -14.56 0.25
CA PRO A 4 -17.85 -13.17 0.67
C PRO A 4 -16.47 -12.70 0.22
N VAL A 5 -16.43 -11.91 -0.85
CA VAL A 5 -15.21 -11.26 -1.30
C VAL A 5 -14.80 -10.31 -0.19
N THR A 6 -13.88 -10.80 0.65
CA THR A 6 -13.17 -10.00 1.65
C THR A 6 -12.14 -9.18 0.89
N GLU A 7 -12.61 -8.39 -0.08
CA GLU A 7 -11.76 -7.59 -0.95
C GLU A 7 -11.40 -6.31 -0.22
N PHE A 8 -10.10 -6.07 -0.12
CA PHE A 8 -9.61 -4.80 0.38
C PHE A 8 -9.95 -3.70 -0.63
N PRO A 9 -10.35 -2.49 -0.19
CA PRO A 9 -10.77 -1.44 -1.10
C PRO A 9 -9.70 -1.08 -2.12
N GLU A 10 -10.14 -0.79 -3.34
CA GLU A 10 -9.27 -0.29 -4.43
C GLU A 10 -8.53 1.00 -4.02
N TYR A 11 -9.22 1.86 -3.26
CA TYR A 11 -8.70 3.10 -2.70
C TYR A 11 -8.76 3.06 -1.18
N ALA A 12 -7.61 3.00 -0.53
CA ALA A 12 -7.51 2.87 0.91
C ALA A 12 -6.93 4.14 1.56
N SER A 13 -7.38 4.44 2.77
CA SER A 13 -6.77 5.47 3.60
C SER A 13 -5.37 5.05 4.04
N ILE A 14 -4.57 6.03 4.47
CA ILE A 14 -3.24 5.79 5.07
C ILE A 14 -3.32 4.83 6.27
N ALA A 15 -4.40 4.90 7.05
CA ALA A 15 -4.59 4.03 8.21
C ALA A 15 -4.84 2.58 7.78
N GLU A 16 -5.68 2.35 6.76
CA GLU A 16 -5.93 1.02 6.21
C GLU A 16 -4.69 0.42 5.56
N ILE A 17 -3.89 1.21 4.83
CA ILE A 17 -2.60 0.76 4.29
C ILE A 17 -1.63 0.40 5.42
N THR A 18 -1.62 1.17 6.51
CA THR A 18 -0.82 0.83 7.70
C THR A 18 -1.25 -0.51 8.28
N ALA A 19 -2.56 -0.72 8.45
CA ALA A 19 -3.12 -1.93 9.04
C ALA A 19 -2.87 -3.17 8.17
N ARG A 20 -3.00 -3.05 6.84
CA ARG A 20 -2.85 -4.19 5.91
C ARG A 20 -1.40 -4.51 5.57
N PHE A 21 -0.58 -3.51 5.30
CA PHE A 21 0.76 -3.70 4.74
C PHE A 21 1.89 -3.45 5.76
N GLY A 22 1.57 -3.00 6.97
CA GLY A 22 2.57 -2.73 8.02
C GLY A 22 3.49 -1.55 7.71
N ILE A 23 3.13 -0.68 6.76
CA ILE A 23 3.93 0.49 6.39
C ILE A 23 3.56 1.68 7.26
N SER A 24 4.54 2.31 7.92
CA SER A 24 4.31 3.52 8.71
C SER A 24 3.84 4.69 7.85
N ARG A 25 3.05 5.61 8.43
CA ARG A 25 2.55 6.80 7.72
C ARG A 25 3.65 7.64 7.08
N GLY A 26 4.77 7.82 7.77
CA GLY A 26 5.92 8.57 7.25
C GLY A 26 6.54 7.89 6.01
N THR A 27 6.67 6.57 6.03
CA THR A 27 7.13 5.82 4.85
C THR A 27 6.11 5.92 3.71
N GLN A 28 4.81 5.84 3.98
CA GLN A 28 3.80 6.01 2.94
C GLN A 28 3.91 7.39 2.25
N TYR A 29 4.02 8.48 3.03
CA TYR A 29 4.21 9.81 2.45
C TYR A 29 5.51 9.92 1.64
N ARG A 30 6.61 9.34 2.12
CA ARG A 30 7.85 9.29 1.36
C ARG A 30 7.67 8.55 0.04
N LEU A 31 7.03 7.39 0.05
CA LEU A 31 6.78 6.60 -1.16
C LEU A 31 5.86 7.33 -2.16
N ILE A 32 4.90 8.11 -1.67
CA ILE A 32 4.06 8.98 -2.51
C ILE A 32 4.92 10.08 -3.16
N THR A 33 5.73 10.78 -2.36
CA THR A 33 6.63 11.84 -2.87
C THR A 33 7.66 11.30 -3.85
N ASP A 34 8.18 10.10 -3.61
CA ASP A 34 9.15 9.41 -4.48
C ASP A 34 8.50 8.81 -5.74
N GLY A 35 7.17 8.92 -5.89
CA GLY A 35 6.41 8.35 -7.01
C GLY A 35 6.40 6.82 -7.06
N LYS A 36 6.66 6.16 -5.93
CA LYS A 36 6.68 4.69 -5.83
C LYS A 36 5.29 4.08 -5.64
N ILE A 37 4.40 4.83 -5.00
CA ILE A 37 2.98 4.49 -4.85
C ILE A 37 2.15 5.73 -5.17
N GLU A 38 0.93 5.54 -5.66
CA GLU A 38 0.07 6.63 -6.08
C GLU A 38 -1.03 6.91 -5.05
N ALA A 39 -1.34 8.19 -4.88
CA ALA A 39 -2.42 8.64 -4.03
C ALA A 39 -3.22 9.76 -4.70
N VAL A 40 -4.53 9.74 -4.48
CA VAL A 40 -5.48 10.75 -4.94
C VAL A 40 -6.00 11.55 -3.76
N LYS A 41 -6.24 12.85 -3.99
CA LYS A 41 -6.85 13.74 -3.00
C LYS A 41 -8.34 13.86 -3.27
N VAL A 42 -9.16 13.53 -2.27
CA VAL A 42 -10.62 13.61 -2.30
C VAL A 42 -11.06 14.59 -1.22
N GLY A 43 -11.21 15.86 -1.59
CA GLY A 43 -11.44 16.95 -0.65
C GLY A 43 -10.29 17.10 0.35
N SER A 44 -10.57 16.93 1.64
CA SER A 44 -9.56 16.92 2.71
C SER A 44 -8.91 15.56 2.92
N ALA A 45 -9.46 14.48 2.34
CA ALA A 45 -8.97 13.12 2.51
C ALA A 45 -7.94 12.73 1.45
N THR A 46 -6.95 11.94 1.85
CA THR A 46 -6.02 11.26 0.95
C THR A 46 -6.41 9.78 0.83
N ARG A 47 -6.39 9.26 -0.38
CA ARG A 47 -6.63 7.85 -0.69
C ARG A 47 -5.50 7.30 -1.53
N ILE A 48 -4.94 6.18 -1.12
CA ILE A 48 -3.86 5.47 -1.80
C ILE A 48 -4.48 4.43 -2.71
N ILE A 49 -3.97 4.33 -3.94
CA ILE A 49 -4.37 3.29 -4.89
C ILE A 49 -3.70 1.99 -4.48
N THR A 50 -4.47 1.07 -3.91
CA THR A 50 -3.97 -0.18 -3.31
C THR A 50 -3.12 -0.99 -4.28
N ALA A 51 -3.54 -1.08 -5.55
CA ALA A 51 -2.81 -1.82 -6.58
C ALA A 51 -1.37 -1.33 -6.78
N THR A 52 -1.11 -0.03 -6.62
CA THR A 52 0.25 0.53 -6.75
C THR A 52 1.14 0.16 -5.58
N VAL A 53 0.57 0.01 -4.37
CA VAL A 53 1.27 -0.50 -3.20
C VAL A 53 1.65 -1.96 -3.42
N GLU A 54 0.70 -2.80 -3.86
CA GLU A 54 0.96 -4.22 -4.16
C GLU A 54 2.04 -4.39 -5.26
N LYS A 55 1.99 -3.55 -6.29
CA LYS A 55 3.03 -3.48 -7.32
C LYS A 55 4.39 -3.08 -6.75
N TYR A 56 4.43 -2.09 -5.85
CA TYR A 56 5.66 -1.69 -5.18
C TYR A 56 6.27 -2.85 -4.39
N PHE A 57 5.48 -3.59 -3.61
CA PHE A 57 5.97 -4.78 -2.87
C PHE A 57 6.56 -5.83 -3.82
N THR A 58 5.92 -6.05 -4.96
CA THR A 58 6.40 -7.02 -5.97
C THR A 58 7.72 -6.57 -6.60
N SER A 59 8.00 -5.26 -6.63
CA SER A 59 9.26 -4.71 -7.14
C SER A 59 10.42 -4.77 -6.14
N LEU A 60 10.15 -5.03 -4.85
CA LEU A 60 11.18 -5.05 -3.82
C LEU A 60 12.09 -6.28 -3.96
N PRO A 61 13.40 -6.12 -3.68
CA PRO A 61 14.31 -7.25 -3.66
C PRO A 61 13.89 -8.23 -2.56
N ARG A 62 13.86 -9.52 -2.89
CA ARG A 62 13.64 -10.59 -1.90
C ARG A 62 14.82 -10.59 -0.92
N LEU A 63 14.51 -10.59 0.37
CA LEU A 63 15.51 -10.85 1.39
C LEU A 63 16.15 -12.21 1.08
N LYS A 64 17.45 -12.21 0.79
CA LYS A 64 18.21 -13.46 0.76
C LYS A 64 18.25 -13.95 2.19
N ALA A 65 17.80 -15.19 2.43
CA ALA A 65 18.07 -15.84 3.70
C ALA A 65 19.59 -15.74 3.90
N ALA A 66 20.02 -15.15 5.01
CA ALA A 66 21.42 -15.18 5.38
C ALA A 66 21.78 -16.66 5.50
N THR A 67 22.50 -17.19 4.52
CA THR A 67 23.18 -18.48 4.64
C THR A 67 24.12 -18.31 5.82
N ARG A 68 23.70 -18.85 6.95
CA ARG A 68 24.54 -19.00 8.13
C ARG A 68 25.35 -20.27 7.99
#